data_AF-A0A2H6H6M4-F1
#
_entry.id   AF-A0A2H6H6M4-F1
#
_cell.length_a   1.000
_cell.length_b   1.000
_cell.length_c   1.000
_cell.angle_alpha   90.00
_cell.angle_beta   90.00
_cell.angle_gamma   90.00
#
_symmetry.space_group_name_H-M   'P 1'
#
loop_
_entity.id
_entity.type
_entity.pdbx_description
1 polymer ?
#
loop_
_entity_poly.entity_id
_entity_poly.type
_entity_poly.pdbx_seq_one_letter_code
_entity_poly.pdbx_strand_id
1 'polypeptide(L)'
;MTDEPITARRTWLALTFATVIAAGSSAAMLLAFLSGKVDGQTQSGGLLALGLAAVPFAFLVLAFGSKHPSPAAATVVAMLLSIVVAVPVLAVARDVVTGMVAGYGAGGVIALRFDPERHSRLGRWISVGVVTAYVFVLLRTVTEAGLLAGPLLPLFAVGVADLFTERKRRIVSS
;
A
#
# COMPACT_ATOMS: atom_id res chain seq x y z
N MET A 1 0.90 1.88 30.13
CA MET A 1 0.55 2.68 28.93
C MET A 1 -0.95 2.57 28.77
N THR A 2 -1.69 3.66 28.91
CA THR A 2 -3.15 3.66 28.77
C THR A 2 -3.50 3.45 27.30
N ASP A 3 -4.09 2.29 26.99
CA ASP A 3 -4.58 1.92 25.65
C ASP A 3 -5.78 2.78 25.27
N GLU A 4 -5.51 4.04 24.96
CA GLU A 4 -6.54 4.94 24.48
C GLU A 4 -6.91 4.56 23.03
N PRO A 5 -8.19 4.30 22.74
CA PRO A 5 -8.61 3.90 21.41
C PRO A 5 -8.31 5.04 20.42
N ILE A 6 -7.64 4.71 19.34
CA ILE A 6 -7.38 5.63 18.23
C ILE A 6 -8.72 6.04 17.61
N THR A 7 -8.90 7.35 17.40
CA THR A 7 -10.08 7.87 16.69
C THR A 7 -10.01 7.47 15.22
N ALA A 8 -11.14 7.00 14.67
CA ALA A 8 -11.25 6.59 13.27
C ALA A 8 -10.76 7.69 12.30
N ARG A 9 -11.06 8.95 12.61
CA ARG A 9 -10.60 10.12 11.83
C ARG A 9 -9.08 10.15 11.66
N ARG A 10 -8.31 9.85 12.71
CA ARG A 10 -6.85 9.87 12.66
C ARG A 10 -6.30 8.74 11.80
N THR A 11 -6.86 7.54 11.90
CA THR A 11 -6.49 6.40 11.03
C THR A 11 -6.73 6.73 9.56
N TRP A 12 -7.88 7.32 9.25
CA TRP A 12 -8.23 7.72 7.88
C TRP A 12 -7.34 8.83 7.34
N LEU A 13 -6.99 9.83 8.16
CA LEU A 13 -6.02 10.83 7.75
C LEU A 13 -4.64 10.22 7.45
N ALA A 14 -4.16 9.31 8.31
CA ALA A 14 -2.90 8.61 8.10
C ALA A 14 -2.90 7.80 6.80
N LEU A 15 -4.00 7.09 6.52
CA LEU A 15 -4.21 6.35 5.26
C LEU A 15 -4.20 7.29 4.06
N THR A 16 -4.92 8.41 4.11
CA THR A 16 -4.97 9.38 3.01
C THR A 16 -3.59 9.96 2.72
N PHE A 17 -2.87 10.44 3.73
CA PHE A 17 -1.53 10.99 3.52
C PHE A 17 -0.54 9.93 3.02
N ALA A 18 -0.57 8.72 3.58
CA ALA A 18 0.26 7.62 3.10
C ALA A 18 -0.07 7.24 1.65
N THR A 19 -1.35 7.27 1.27
CA THR A 19 -1.80 7.00 -0.11
C THR A 19 -1.31 8.07 -1.08
N VAL A 20 -1.37 9.35 -0.71
CA VAL A 20 -0.84 10.45 -1.54
C VAL A 20 0.67 10.27 -1.77
N ILE A 21 1.43 9.94 -0.72
CA ILE A 21 2.87 9.71 -0.84
C ILE A 21 3.16 8.47 -1.69
N ALA A 22 2.44 7.37 -1.48
CA ALA A 22 2.57 6.15 -2.28
C ALA A 22 2.22 6.41 -3.76
N ALA A 23 1.21 7.23 -4.03
CA ALA A 23 0.82 7.64 -5.36
C ALA A 23 1.90 8.45 -6.06
N GLY A 24 2.44 9.48 -5.39
CA GLY A 24 3.54 10.28 -5.93
C GLY A 24 4.82 9.46 -6.14
N SER A 25 5.15 8.59 -5.19
CA SER A 25 6.26 7.64 -5.27
C SER A 25 6.10 6.70 -6.47
N SER A 26 4.90 6.16 -6.67
CA SER A 26 4.61 5.28 -7.82
C SER A 26 4.67 6.02 -9.14
N ALA A 27 4.13 7.24 -9.21
CA ALA A 27 4.19 8.06 -10.42
C ALA A 27 5.65 8.34 -10.83
N ALA A 28 6.51 8.71 -9.87
CA ALA A 28 7.93 8.95 -10.13
C ALA A 28 8.64 7.68 -10.68
N MET A 29 8.39 6.52 -10.07
CA MET A 29 8.95 5.25 -10.57
C MET A 29 8.43 4.90 -11.96
N LEU A 30 7.12 5.04 -12.21
CA LEU A 30 6.53 4.76 -13.51
C LEU A 30 7.09 5.66 -14.60
N LEU A 31 7.23 6.96 -14.34
CA LEU A 31 7.87 7.90 -15.27
C LEU A 31 9.33 7.50 -15.56
N ALA A 32 10.08 7.03 -14.56
CA ALA A 32 11.44 6.54 -14.76
C ALA A 32 11.49 5.31 -15.68
N PHE A 33 10.57 4.36 -15.49
CA PHE A 33 10.49 3.15 -16.33
C PHE A 33 9.99 3.44 -17.75
N LEU A 34 9.10 4.41 -17.92
CA LEU A 34 8.61 4.82 -19.24
C LEU A 34 9.68 5.59 -20.02
N SER A 35 10.40 6.50 -19.36
CA SER A 35 11.47 7.29 -20.00
C SER A 35 12.57 6.40 -20.58
N GLY A 36 12.94 5.32 -19.89
CA GLY A 36 13.93 4.36 -20.39
C GLY A 36 13.49 3.55 -21.61
N LYS A 37 12.18 3.52 -21.94
CA LYS A 37 11.65 2.80 -23.12
C LYS A 37 11.54 3.68 -24.37
N VAL A 38 11.40 5.00 -24.19
CA VAL A 38 11.15 5.94 -25.30
C VAL A 38 12.45 6.40 -25.96
N ASP A 39 13.46 6.74 -25.16
CA ASP A 39 14.65 7.46 -25.68
C ASP A 39 15.89 6.58 -25.86
N GLY A 40 15.84 5.29 -25.52
CA GLY A 40 17.03 4.41 -25.48
C GLY A 40 18.12 4.88 -24.50
N GLN A 41 17.85 5.94 -23.74
CA GLN A 41 18.72 6.46 -22.69
C GLN A 41 18.61 5.62 -21.42
N THR A 42 19.70 5.62 -20.64
CA THR A 42 19.76 5.09 -19.28
C THR A 42 18.55 5.60 -18.50
N GLN A 43 17.81 4.68 -17.86
CA GLN A 43 16.67 5.01 -16.98
C GLN A 43 16.96 6.27 -16.19
N SER A 44 15.98 7.19 -16.07
CA SER A 44 16.13 8.39 -15.25
C SER A 44 16.33 7.99 -13.79
N GLY A 45 17.59 7.74 -13.42
CA GLY A 45 17.98 7.21 -12.12
C GLY A 45 17.54 8.15 -11.00
N GLY A 46 17.47 9.44 -11.27
CA GLY A 46 16.93 10.44 -10.36
C GLY A 46 15.45 10.23 -10.03
N LEU A 47 14.59 9.99 -11.02
CA LEU A 47 13.16 9.73 -10.79
C LEU A 47 12.94 8.38 -10.08
N LEU A 48 13.69 7.36 -10.46
CA LEU A 48 13.61 6.05 -9.80
C LEU A 48 14.08 6.15 -8.34
N ALA A 49 15.19 6.83 -8.08
CA ALA A 49 15.70 7.06 -6.74
C ALA A 49 14.74 7.90 -5.90
N LEU A 50 14.13 8.94 -6.47
CA LEU A 50 13.11 9.76 -5.80
C LEU A 50 11.89 8.91 -5.43
N GLY A 51 11.39 8.12 -6.37
CA GLY A 51 10.29 7.20 -6.16
C GLY A 51 10.58 6.22 -5.03
N LEU A 52 11.71 5.51 -5.10
CA LEU A 52 12.14 4.56 -4.06
C LEU A 52 12.37 5.23 -2.70
N ALA A 53 12.98 6.42 -2.68
CA ALA A 53 13.21 7.18 -1.46
C ALA A 53 11.91 7.62 -0.79
N ALA A 54 10.81 7.81 -1.55
CA ALA A 54 9.49 8.18 -1.01
C ALA A 54 8.74 7.01 -0.36
N VAL A 55 9.04 5.75 -0.71
CA VAL A 55 8.43 4.54 -0.13
C VAL A 55 8.48 4.49 1.40
N PRO A 56 9.65 4.65 2.07
CA PRO A 56 9.71 4.64 3.54
C PRO A 56 8.81 5.70 4.17
N PHE A 57 8.68 6.88 3.55
CA PHE A 57 7.84 7.96 4.08
C PHE A 57 6.35 7.60 4.07
N ALA A 58 5.87 6.88 3.05
CA ALA A 58 4.49 6.38 3.04
C ALA A 58 4.22 5.47 4.24
N PHE A 59 5.14 4.55 4.55
CA PHE A 59 5.01 3.65 5.69
C PHE A 59 5.24 4.35 7.04
N LEU A 60 6.15 5.32 7.12
CA LEU A 60 6.34 6.14 8.32
C LEU A 60 5.07 6.90 8.66
N VAL A 61 4.49 7.60 7.69
CA VAL A 61 3.23 8.35 7.88
C VAL A 61 2.11 7.42 8.32
N LEU A 62 2.03 6.22 7.74
CA LEU A 62 1.03 5.23 8.12
C LEU A 62 1.23 4.70 9.55
N ALA A 63 2.46 4.32 9.92
CA ALA A 63 2.78 3.75 11.21
C ALA A 63 2.68 4.76 12.36
N PHE A 64 3.26 5.95 12.20
CA PHE A 64 3.17 7.02 13.20
C PHE A 64 1.77 7.64 13.24
N GLY A 65 1.15 7.86 12.08
CA GLY A 65 -0.18 8.41 11.98
C GLY A 65 -1.23 7.53 12.67
N SER A 66 -1.13 6.22 12.50
CA SER A 66 -2.02 5.23 13.14
C SER A 66 -1.68 4.87 14.60
N LYS A 67 -0.65 5.49 15.20
CA LYS A 67 -0.14 5.16 16.55
C LYS A 67 0.25 3.68 16.69
N HIS A 68 0.97 3.13 15.71
CA HIS A 68 1.49 1.77 15.80
C HIS A 68 2.34 1.60 17.09
N PRO A 69 2.25 0.48 17.84
CA PRO A 69 2.99 0.29 19.10
C PRO A 69 4.51 0.39 18.95
N SER A 70 5.04 -0.02 17.78
CA SER A 70 6.45 0.05 17.41
C SER A 70 6.61 0.65 16.01
N PRO A 71 6.45 1.97 15.82
CA PRO A 71 6.24 2.56 14.49
C PRO A 71 7.49 2.48 13.60
N ALA A 72 8.69 2.67 14.16
CA ALA A 72 9.94 2.55 13.42
C ALA A 72 10.19 1.09 12.96
N ALA A 73 10.04 0.12 13.85
CA ALA A 73 10.20 -1.29 13.52
C ALA A 73 9.16 -1.74 12.49
N ALA A 74 7.90 -1.33 12.65
CA ALA A 74 6.83 -1.63 11.70
C ALA A 74 7.11 -1.06 10.31
N THR A 75 7.69 0.14 10.22
CA THR A 75 8.12 0.75 8.95
C THR A 75 9.19 -0.10 8.28
N VAL A 76 10.23 -0.50 9.01
CA VAL A 76 11.31 -1.34 8.45
C VAL A 76 10.76 -2.67 7.96
N VAL A 77 9.93 -3.34 8.76
CA VAL A 77 9.29 -4.60 8.36
C VAL A 77 8.37 -4.39 7.15
N ALA A 78 7.61 -3.30 7.10
CA ALA A 78 6.76 -2.97 5.97
C ALA A 78 7.55 -2.75 4.68
N MET A 79 8.71 -2.09 4.76
CA MET A 79 9.62 -1.91 3.61
C MET A 79 10.20 -3.25 3.13
N LEU A 80 10.67 -4.09 4.05
CA LEU A 80 11.22 -5.38 3.67
C LEU A 80 10.15 -6.27 3.05
N LEU A 81 8.96 -6.30 3.67
CA LEU A 81 7.84 -7.09 3.18
C LEU A 81 7.31 -6.57 1.84
N SER A 82 7.30 -5.25 1.62
CA SER A 82 6.89 -4.70 0.33
C SER A 82 7.79 -5.17 -0.79
N ILE A 83 9.11 -5.25 -0.57
CA ILE A 83 10.07 -5.77 -1.56
C ILE A 83 9.86 -7.28 -1.76
N VAL A 84 9.78 -8.04 -0.67
CA VAL A 84 9.61 -9.51 -0.70
C VAL A 84 8.33 -9.91 -1.43
N VAL A 85 7.27 -9.11 -1.35
CA VAL A 85 6.01 -9.36 -2.07
C VAL A 85 6.02 -8.78 -3.48
N ALA A 86 6.55 -7.57 -3.66
CA ALA A 86 6.54 -6.89 -4.96
C ALA A 86 7.36 -7.65 -6.01
N VAL A 87 8.54 -8.16 -5.66
CA VAL A 87 9.45 -8.80 -6.62
C VAL A 87 8.84 -10.09 -7.23
N PRO A 88 8.30 -11.04 -6.45
CA PRO A 88 7.64 -12.22 -7.02
C PRO A 88 6.40 -11.85 -7.83
N VAL A 89 5.58 -10.91 -7.34
CA VAL A 89 4.35 -10.51 -8.05
C VAL A 89 4.69 -9.83 -9.38
N LEU A 90 5.70 -8.96 -9.40
CA LEU A 90 6.26 -8.37 -10.62
C LEU A 90 6.71 -9.47 -11.60
N ALA A 91 7.45 -10.48 -11.12
CA ALA A 91 7.97 -11.55 -11.96
C ALA A 91 6.85 -12.40 -12.59
N VAL A 92 5.80 -12.70 -11.82
CA VAL A 92 4.65 -13.48 -12.29
C VAL A 92 3.76 -12.65 -13.21
N ALA A 93 3.44 -11.41 -12.82
CA ALA A 93 2.55 -10.53 -13.58
C ALA A 93 3.21 -9.96 -14.84
N ARG A 94 4.54 -9.92 -14.87
CA ARG A 94 5.37 -9.31 -15.93
C ARG A 94 5.08 -7.81 -16.12
N ASP A 95 4.60 -7.15 -15.08
CA ASP A 95 4.35 -5.71 -15.06
C ASP A 95 4.66 -5.08 -13.69
N VAL A 96 5.30 -3.90 -13.73
CA VAL A 96 5.79 -3.19 -12.53
C VAL A 96 4.64 -2.74 -11.63
N VAL A 97 3.55 -2.27 -12.22
CA VAL A 97 2.41 -1.69 -11.49
C VAL A 97 1.78 -2.72 -10.55
N THR A 98 1.51 -3.94 -11.02
CA THR A 98 0.94 -5.00 -10.19
C THR A 98 1.86 -5.38 -9.03
N GLY A 99 3.18 -5.45 -9.29
CA GLY A 99 4.17 -5.66 -8.24
C GLY A 99 4.16 -4.55 -7.18
N MET A 100 4.08 -3.29 -7.61
CA MET A 100 4.00 -2.14 -6.70
C MET A 100 2.73 -2.18 -5.84
N VAL A 101 1.58 -2.48 -6.43
CA VAL A 101 0.29 -2.61 -5.71
C VAL A 101 0.40 -3.65 -4.61
N ALA A 102 0.91 -4.84 -4.93
CA ALA A 102 1.08 -5.91 -3.96
C ALA A 102 2.08 -5.53 -2.86
N GLY A 103 3.18 -4.88 -3.22
CA GLY A 103 4.18 -4.40 -2.28
C GLY A 103 3.65 -3.35 -1.29
N TYR A 104 3.03 -2.28 -1.79
CA TYR A 104 2.43 -1.26 -0.93
C TYR A 104 1.30 -1.83 -0.08
N GLY A 105 0.47 -2.72 -0.65
CA GLY A 105 -0.59 -3.39 0.09
C GLY A 105 -0.02 -4.21 1.25
N ALA A 106 0.95 -5.08 0.97
CA ALA A 106 1.61 -5.92 1.98
C ALA A 106 2.30 -5.10 3.08
N GLY A 107 3.06 -4.06 2.70
CA GLY A 107 3.66 -3.14 3.66
C GLY A 107 2.60 -2.40 4.49
N GLY A 108 1.50 -1.99 3.86
CA GLY A 108 0.35 -1.35 4.51
C GLY A 108 -0.31 -2.23 5.57
N VAL A 109 -0.43 -3.55 5.33
CA VAL A 109 -0.97 -4.50 6.31
C VAL A 109 -0.19 -4.46 7.63
N ILE A 110 1.14 -4.30 7.55
CA ILE A 110 2.04 -4.28 8.70
C ILE A 110 2.18 -2.89 9.31
N ALA A 111 2.33 -1.85 8.48
CA ALA A 111 2.54 -0.49 8.97
C ALA A 111 1.28 0.09 9.64
N LEU A 112 0.09 -0.27 9.17
CA LEU A 112 -1.16 0.17 9.78
C LEU A 112 -1.38 -0.52 11.13
N ARG A 113 -1.57 0.27 12.21
CA ARG A 113 -1.88 -0.26 13.55
C ARG A 113 -2.94 -1.36 13.47
N PHE A 114 -2.61 -2.52 14.03
CA PHE A 114 -3.51 -3.66 14.14
C PHE A 114 -4.13 -3.70 15.53
N ASP A 115 -5.45 -3.84 15.57
CA ASP A 115 -6.22 -4.04 16.81
C ASP A 115 -6.89 -5.43 16.70
N PRO A 116 -6.40 -6.46 17.43
CA PRO A 116 -6.91 -7.83 17.33
C PRO A 116 -8.38 -7.97 17.75
N GLU A 117 -8.89 -7.06 18.58
CA GLU A 117 -10.28 -7.10 19.04
C GLU A 117 -11.24 -6.61 17.96
N ARG A 118 -10.78 -5.74 17.06
CA ARG A 118 -11.62 -5.04 16.06
C ARG A 118 -11.33 -5.45 14.63
N HIS A 119 -10.10 -5.81 14.30
CA HIS A 119 -9.61 -6.01 12.95
C HIS A 119 -9.20 -7.46 12.67
N SER A 120 -9.15 -7.84 11.39
CA SER A 120 -8.76 -9.18 10.94
C SER A 120 -7.53 -9.09 10.04
N ARG A 121 -6.43 -9.75 10.44
CA ARG A 121 -5.22 -9.83 9.60
C ARG A 121 -5.50 -10.52 8.27
N LEU A 122 -6.31 -11.59 8.30
CA LEU A 122 -6.70 -12.31 7.09
C LEU A 122 -7.52 -11.41 6.16
N GLY A 123 -8.42 -10.60 6.71
CA GLY A 123 -9.21 -9.63 5.93
C GLY A 123 -8.35 -8.61 5.19
N ARG A 124 -7.32 -8.07 5.86
CA ARG A 124 -6.34 -7.17 5.23
C ARG A 124 -5.58 -7.86 4.09
N TRP A 125 -5.08 -9.07 4.30
CA TRP A 125 -4.36 -9.82 3.27
C TRP A 125 -5.24 -10.19 2.06
N ILE A 126 -6.49 -10.61 2.30
CA ILE A 126 -7.46 -10.86 1.24
C ILE A 126 -7.71 -9.58 0.45
N SER A 127 -7.89 -8.44 1.12
CA SER A 127 -8.09 -7.15 0.47
C SER A 127 -6.93 -6.78 -0.46
N VAL A 128 -5.68 -6.96 -0.01
CA VAL A 128 -4.49 -6.75 -0.84
C VAL A 128 -4.49 -7.68 -2.06
N GLY A 129 -4.80 -8.97 -1.87
CA GLY A 129 -4.89 -9.94 -2.96
C GLY A 129 -5.96 -9.56 -3.99
N VAL A 130 -7.15 -9.19 -3.55
CA VAL A 130 -8.27 -8.76 -4.42
C VAL A 130 -7.91 -7.49 -5.19
N VAL A 131 -7.34 -6.48 -4.54
CA VAL A 131 -6.95 -5.24 -5.22
C VAL A 131 -5.80 -5.48 -6.20
N THR A 132 -4.83 -6.31 -5.84
CA THR A 132 -3.74 -6.69 -6.76
C THR A 132 -4.30 -7.38 -8.00
N ALA A 133 -5.21 -8.35 -7.83
CA ALA A 133 -5.86 -9.03 -8.94
C ALA A 133 -6.73 -8.07 -9.78
N TYR A 134 -7.45 -7.15 -9.13
CA TYR A 134 -8.26 -6.14 -9.81
C TYR A 134 -7.39 -5.22 -10.69
N VAL A 135 -6.30 -4.69 -10.15
CA VAL A 135 -5.38 -3.83 -10.92
C VAL A 135 -4.72 -4.61 -12.05
N PHE A 136 -4.32 -5.86 -11.81
CA PHE A 136 -3.78 -6.75 -12.85
C PHE A 136 -4.74 -6.92 -14.04
N VAL A 137 -6.04 -7.12 -13.75
CA VAL A 137 -7.09 -7.23 -14.77
C VAL A 137 -7.33 -5.89 -15.46
N LEU A 138 -7.37 -4.78 -14.73
CA LEU A 138 -7.51 -3.44 -15.32
C LEU A 138 -6.37 -3.14 -16.29
N LEU A 139 -5.13 -3.45 -15.94
CA LEU A 139 -3.98 -3.23 -16.82
C LEU A 139 -4.05 -4.01 -18.13
N ARG A 140 -4.89 -5.04 -18.22
CA ARG A 140 -5.10 -5.89 -19.41
C ARG A 140 -6.37 -5.55 -20.19
N THR A 141 -7.26 -4.76 -19.60
CA THR A 141 -8.58 -4.43 -20.18
C THR A 141 -8.70 -2.94 -20.46
N VAL A 142 -8.34 -2.10 -19.49
CA VAL A 142 -8.37 -0.65 -19.55
C VAL A 142 -7.11 -0.09 -18.88
N THR A 143 -5.99 -0.09 -19.62
CA THR A 143 -4.64 0.22 -19.10
C THR A 143 -4.57 1.52 -18.31
N GLU A 144 -5.23 2.58 -18.81
CA GLU A 144 -5.26 3.88 -18.14
C GLU A 144 -5.91 3.81 -16.75
N ALA A 145 -7.02 3.07 -16.64
CA ALA A 145 -7.69 2.85 -15.36
C ALA A 145 -6.80 2.05 -14.40
N GLY A 146 -6.06 1.05 -14.91
CA GLY A 146 -5.11 0.28 -14.10
C GLY A 146 -3.95 1.12 -13.57
N LEU A 147 -3.41 2.02 -14.40
CA LEU A 147 -2.33 2.95 -14.01
C LEU A 147 -2.77 3.94 -12.94
N LEU A 148 -4.02 4.41 -13.00
CA LEU A 148 -4.58 5.30 -11.97
C LEU A 148 -4.95 4.54 -10.69
N ALA A 149 -5.57 3.37 -10.82
CA ALA A 149 -6.04 2.58 -9.70
C ALA A 149 -4.88 2.00 -8.87
N GLY A 150 -3.79 1.58 -9.53
CA GLY A 150 -2.67 0.91 -8.90
C GLY A 150 -2.08 1.66 -7.70
N PRO A 151 -1.69 2.94 -7.84
CA PRO A 151 -1.10 3.68 -6.74
C PRO A 151 -2.08 4.09 -5.63
N LEU A 152 -3.37 4.19 -5.94
CA LEU A 152 -4.38 4.76 -5.02
C LEU A 152 -5.04 3.69 -4.14
N LEU A 153 -5.31 2.50 -4.69
CA LEU A 153 -6.12 1.50 -4.01
C LEU A 153 -5.44 0.70 -2.89
N PRO A 154 -4.14 0.32 -2.92
CA PRO A 154 -3.63 -0.72 -2.04
C PRO A 154 -3.70 -0.35 -0.56
N LEU A 155 -3.31 0.87 -0.19
CA LEU A 155 -3.41 1.32 1.20
C LEU A 155 -4.86 1.58 1.61
N PHE A 156 -5.65 2.18 0.74
CA PHE A 156 -7.07 2.45 0.98
C PHE A 156 -7.86 1.16 1.26
N ALA A 157 -7.58 0.11 0.50
CA ALA A 157 -8.26 -1.17 0.62
C ALA A 157 -7.95 -1.90 1.93
N VAL A 158 -6.75 -1.71 2.50
CA VAL A 158 -6.43 -2.19 3.85
C VAL A 158 -7.33 -1.50 4.89
N GLY A 159 -7.51 -0.18 4.79
CA GLY A 159 -8.40 0.57 5.69
C GLY A 159 -9.88 0.18 5.54
N VAL A 160 -10.33 -0.08 4.31
CA VAL A 160 -11.69 -0.55 4.04
C VAL A 160 -11.93 -1.95 4.64
N ALA A 161 -10.94 -2.84 4.57
CA ALA A 161 -11.03 -4.17 5.17
C ALA A 161 -11.21 -4.11 6.70
N ASP A 162 -10.58 -3.15 7.37
CA ASP A 162 -10.77 -2.91 8.80
C ASP A 162 -12.21 -2.46 9.10
N LEU A 163 -12.77 -1.54 8.30
CA LEU A 163 -14.17 -1.11 8.46
C LEU A 163 -15.17 -2.25 8.27
N PHE A 164 -14.97 -3.11 7.27
CA PHE A 164 -15.85 -4.26 7.04
C PHE A 164 -15.79 -5.24 8.21
N THR A 165 -14.60 -5.46 8.77
CA THR A 165 -14.43 -6.35 9.93
C THR A 165 -15.08 -5.76 11.17
N GLU A 166 -14.91 -4.46 11.43
CA GLU A 166 -15.51 -3.77 12.56
C GLU A 166 -17.05 -3.82 12.48
N ARG A 167 -17.63 -3.55 11.29
CA ARG A 167 -19.07 -3.65 11.06
C ARG A 167 -19.58 -5.07 11.27
N LYS A 168 -18.89 -6.07 10.72
CA LYS A 168 -19.29 -7.48 10.86
C LYS A 168 -19.30 -7.92 12.32
N ARG A 169 -18.28 -7.53 13.11
CA ARG A 169 -18.22 -7.87 14.54
C ARG A 169 -19.32 -7.19 15.35
N ARG A 170 -19.65 -5.93 15.07
CA ARG A 170 -20.76 -5.21 15.72
C ARG A 170 -22.11 -5.92 15.55
N ILE A 171 -22.38 -6.45 14.34
CA ILE A 171 -23.63 -7.17 14.03
C ILE A 171 -23.69 -8.52 14.76
N VAL A 172 -22.56 -9.19 14.95
CA VAL A 172 -22.52 -10.48 15.66
C VAL A 172 -22.62 -10.32 17.18
N SER A 173 -22.24 -9.16 17.72
CA SER A 173 -22.32 -8.86 19.15
C SER A 173 -23.66 -8.26 19.62
N SER A 174 -24.55 -7.92 18.69
CA SER A 174 -25.92 -7.42 18.96
C SER A 174 -26.93 -8.54 18.91
#